data_AF-A0A9P6ZGH2-F1
#
_entry.id   AF-A0A9P6ZGH2-F1
#
_cell.length_a   1.000
_cell.length_b   1.000
_cell.length_c   1.000
_cell.angle_alpha   90.00
_cell.angle_beta   90.00
_cell.angle_gamma   90.00
#
_symmetry.space_group_name_H-M   'P 1'
#
loop_
_entity.id
_entity.type
_entity.pdbx_description
1 polymer ?
#
loop_
_entity_poly.entity_id
_entity_poly.type
_entity_poly.pdbx_seq_one_letter_code
_entity_poly.pdbx_strand_id
1 'polypeptide(L)'
;MPDTAETLSFQLLLSQLLAVIGPPAKAIKCMESSFANAADIYEFWLAVQAMFEEVRKKNTVKLPVSVLEKIRRLCNYRFNQTINEAPSDIFVTAFFLVPANRNADILKHINLLSIAPIRIHRDTISGVASVSIDANNNRTLLRIGKFLVSQLQFEYKSKDDSPIHGLDADLALTKLNEQIVDYAKGAWPFNCAFTDKANVAKYWREFLDYDNADVLVGMAWVTRGYLAGFEYSEV
;
A
#
# COMPACT_ATOMS: atom_id res chain seq x y z
N MET A 1 19.15 -18.56 41.54
CA MET A 1 18.43 -17.64 42.46
C MET A 1 17.04 -17.41 41.89
N PRO A 2 15.96 -17.52 42.67
CA PRO A 2 14.63 -17.16 42.19
C PRO A 2 14.58 -15.65 41.90
N ASP A 3 13.99 -15.26 40.78
CA ASP A 3 13.76 -13.85 40.48
C ASP A 3 12.86 -13.24 41.55
N THR A 4 13.27 -12.09 42.10
CA THR A 4 12.46 -11.33 43.05
C THR A 4 11.20 -10.82 42.35
N ALA A 5 10.11 -10.62 43.11
CA ALA A 5 8.84 -10.14 42.56
C ALA A 5 8.99 -8.80 41.79
N GLU A 6 9.91 -7.95 42.23
CA GLU A 6 10.26 -6.69 41.56
C GLU A 6 10.92 -6.92 40.19
N THR A 7 11.85 -7.87 40.08
CA THR A 7 12.48 -8.24 38.81
C THR A 7 11.45 -8.77 37.81
N LEU A 8 10.53 -9.62 38.26
CA LEU A 8 9.45 -10.14 37.40
C LEU A 8 8.50 -9.03 36.93
N SER A 9 8.16 -8.10 37.82
CA SER A 9 7.32 -6.94 37.47
C SER A 9 8.01 -6.04 36.45
N PHE A 10 9.30 -5.76 36.64
CA PHE A 10 10.09 -4.97 35.70
C PHE A 10 10.18 -5.63 34.32
N GLN A 11 10.49 -6.93 34.27
CA GLN A 11 10.56 -7.68 33.01
C GLN A 11 9.22 -7.68 32.27
N LEU A 12 8.09 -7.82 32.99
CA LEU A 12 6.77 -7.75 32.39
C LEU A 12 6.49 -6.36 31.79
N LEU A 13 6.76 -5.28 32.54
CA LEU A 13 6.55 -3.91 32.06
C LEU A 13 7.44 -3.59 30.85
N LEU A 14 8.70 -4.03 30.87
CA LEU A 14 9.61 -3.88 29.74
C LEU A 14 9.12 -4.65 28.51
N SER A 15 8.64 -5.89 28.70
CA SER A 15 8.06 -6.69 27.61
C SER A 15 6.81 -6.05 27.02
N GLN A 16 5.94 -5.49 27.86
CA GLN A 16 4.77 -4.74 27.44
C GLN A 16 5.17 -3.51 26.63
N LEU A 17 6.15 -2.74 27.11
CA LEU A 17 6.65 -1.56 26.40
C LEU A 17 7.20 -1.95 25.02
N LEU A 18 8.06 -2.96 24.95
CA LEU A 18 8.66 -3.45 23.70
C LEU A 18 7.61 -4.00 22.72
N ALA A 19 6.55 -4.65 23.20
CA ALA A 19 5.45 -5.11 22.35
C ALA A 19 4.69 -3.95 21.69
N VAL A 20 4.62 -2.79 22.36
CA VAL A 20 3.92 -1.60 21.85
C VAL A 20 4.82 -0.77 20.93
N ILE A 21 6.07 -0.49 21.33
CA ILE A 21 6.96 0.40 20.57
C ILE A 21 7.77 -0.33 19.49
N GLY A 22 7.94 -1.65 19.63
CA GLY A 22 8.78 -2.46 18.74
C GLY A 22 8.33 -2.43 17.28
N PRO A 23 7.04 -2.67 16.96
CA PRO A 23 6.56 -2.63 15.57
C PRO A 23 6.84 -1.30 14.86
N PRO A 24 6.43 -0.12 15.38
CA PRO A 24 6.72 1.14 14.71
C PRO A 24 8.21 1.48 14.69
N ALA A 25 8.98 1.14 15.73
CA ALA A 25 10.43 1.37 15.74
C ALA A 25 11.16 0.59 14.63
N LYS A 26 10.77 -0.67 14.39
CA LYS A 26 11.31 -1.47 13.29
C LYS A 26 10.93 -0.88 11.92
N ALA A 27 9.67 -0.48 11.74
CA ALA A 27 9.21 0.15 10.51
C ALA A 27 9.95 1.46 10.22
N ILE A 28 10.12 2.33 11.24
CA ILE A 28 10.92 3.56 11.11
C ILE A 28 12.34 3.23 10.69
N LYS A 29 12.96 2.22 11.31
CA LYS A 29 14.32 1.85 10.94
C LYS A 29 14.43 1.35 9.49
N CYS A 30 13.42 0.64 8.99
CA CYS A 30 13.37 0.21 7.60
C CYS A 30 13.13 1.40 6.64
N MET A 31 12.33 2.39 7.04
CA MET A 31 12.10 3.62 6.26
C MET A 31 13.36 4.50 6.14
N GLU A 32 14.32 4.38 7.06
CA GLU A 32 15.63 5.05 6.96
C GLU A 32 16.57 4.39 5.95
N SER A 33 16.22 3.24 5.39
CA SER A 33 17.04 2.59 4.37
C SER A 33 17.05 3.41 3.09
N SER A 34 18.23 3.57 2.47
CA SER A 34 18.38 4.16 1.14
C SER A 34 17.62 3.39 0.06
N PHE A 35 17.27 2.14 0.31
CA PHE A 35 16.53 1.29 -0.62
C PHE A 35 15.01 1.33 -0.43
N ALA A 36 14.52 2.01 0.63
CA ALA A 36 13.09 2.08 0.90
C ALA A 36 12.39 2.99 -0.12
N ASN A 37 11.38 2.44 -0.80
CA ASN A 37 10.54 3.17 -1.74
C ASN A 37 9.09 3.27 -1.22
N ALA A 38 8.22 3.98 -1.93
CA ALA A 38 6.83 4.18 -1.52
C ALA A 38 6.01 2.88 -1.39
N ALA A 39 6.31 1.84 -2.17
CA ALA A 39 5.67 0.53 -2.01
C ALA A 39 6.07 -0.08 -0.66
N ASP A 40 7.35 0.01 -0.29
CA ASP A 40 7.86 -0.49 0.98
C ASP A 40 7.26 0.26 2.16
N ILE A 41 7.07 1.59 2.05
CA ILE A 41 6.40 2.39 3.08
C ILE A 41 5.00 1.85 3.36
N TYR A 42 4.23 1.52 2.32
CA TYR A 42 2.92 0.90 2.50
C TYR A 42 3.04 -0.48 3.16
N GLU A 43 3.99 -1.31 2.71
CA GLU A 43 4.25 -2.63 3.29
C GLU A 43 4.65 -2.57 4.77
N PHE A 44 5.48 -1.60 5.17
CA PHE A 44 5.84 -1.37 6.58
C PHE A 44 4.62 -1.00 7.42
N TRP A 45 3.71 -0.17 6.90
CA TRP A 45 2.44 0.12 7.58
C TRP A 45 1.56 -1.12 7.74
N LEU A 46 1.52 -2.01 6.75
CA LEU A 46 0.81 -3.29 6.85
C LEU A 46 1.45 -4.20 7.90
N ALA A 47 2.79 -4.27 7.93
CA ALA A 47 3.53 -5.05 8.91
C ALA A 47 3.26 -4.55 10.34
N VAL A 48 3.27 -3.23 10.58
CA VAL A 48 2.94 -2.64 11.89
C VAL A 48 1.53 -3.02 12.32
N GLN A 49 0.55 -2.90 11.43
CA GLN A 49 -0.84 -3.29 11.73
C GLN A 49 -0.96 -4.77 12.04
N ALA A 50 -0.34 -5.64 11.25
CA ALA A 50 -0.35 -7.08 11.45
C ALA A 50 0.27 -7.47 12.79
N MET A 51 1.40 -6.84 13.17
CA MET A 51 2.04 -7.07 14.47
C MET A 51 1.13 -6.64 15.63
N PHE A 52 0.43 -5.51 15.53
CA PHE A 52 -0.51 -5.11 16.58
C PHE A 52 -1.73 -6.01 16.65
N GLU A 53 -2.22 -6.52 15.52
CA GLU A 53 -3.29 -7.52 15.51
C GLU A 53 -2.85 -8.83 16.16
N GLU A 54 -1.59 -9.24 15.95
CA GLU A 54 -1.02 -10.40 16.62
C GLU A 54 -0.90 -10.19 18.13
N VAL A 55 -0.42 -9.02 18.58
CA VAL A 55 -0.37 -8.63 19.99
C VAL A 55 -1.76 -8.65 20.61
N ARG A 56 -2.79 -8.17 19.88
CA ARG A 56 -4.19 -8.19 20.33
C ARG A 56 -4.73 -9.61 20.46
N LYS A 57 -4.46 -10.48 19.47
CA LYS A 57 -4.95 -11.87 19.43
C LYS A 57 -4.31 -12.76 20.49
N LYS A 58 -2.98 -12.71 20.62
CA LYS A 58 -2.23 -13.59 21.53
C LYS A 58 -2.14 -13.03 22.94
N ASN A 59 -2.03 -11.70 23.07
CA ASN A 59 -1.86 -10.94 24.31
C ASN A 59 -0.93 -11.60 25.35
N THR A 60 0.20 -12.15 24.90
CA THR A 60 1.17 -12.86 25.76
C THR A 60 1.76 -11.96 26.84
N VAL A 61 1.82 -10.66 26.58
CA VAL A 61 2.31 -9.61 27.49
C VAL A 61 1.24 -9.11 28.48
N LYS A 62 0.03 -9.69 28.47
CA LYS A 62 -1.06 -9.38 29.41
C LYS A 62 -1.44 -7.90 29.46
N LEU A 63 -1.45 -7.22 28.31
CA LEU A 63 -1.91 -5.84 28.22
C LEU A 63 -3.42 -5.76 28.52
N PRO A 64 -3.89 -4.73 29.25
CA PRO A 64 -5.31 -4.49 29.43
C PRO A 64 -6.01 -4.25 28.09
N VAL A 65 -7.24 -4.74 27.95
CA VAL A 65 -8.06 -4.57 26.73
C VAL A 65 -8.22 -3.09 26.37
N SER A 66 -8.37 -2.21 27.37
CA SER A 66 -8.47 -0.76 27.17
C SER A 66 -7.21 -0.16 26.54
N VAL A 67 -6.02 -0.72 26.83
CA VAL A 67 -4.75 -0.29 26.25
C VAL A 67 -4.62 -0.83 24.82
N LEU A 68 -4.97 -2.09 24.57
CA LEU A 68 -4.99 -2.68 23.23
C LEU A 68 -5.91 -1.89 22.28
N GLU A 69 -7.10 -1.49 22.76
CA GLU A 69 -8.00 -0.65 21.98
C GLU A 69 -7.45 0.76 21.71
N LYS A 70 -6.73 1.36 22.66
CA LYS A 70 -6.04 2.64 22.44
C LYS A 70 -4.97 2.50 21.36
N ILE A 71 -4.16 1.44 21.42
CA ILE A 71 -3.12 1.16 20.41
C ILE A 71 -3.75 0.98 19.03
N ARG A 72 -4.80 0.17 18.94
CA ARG A 72 -5.54 -0.06 17.68
C ARG A 72 -6.09 1.25 17.11
N ARG A 73 -6.71 2.10 17.95
CA ARG A 73 -7.22 3.42 17.54
C ARG A 73 -6.11 4.33 17.04
N LEU A 74 -4.98 4.38 17.74
CA LEU A 74 -3.85 5.22 17.36
C LEU A 74 -3.21 4.75 16.05
N CYS A 75 -3.04 3.43 15.88
CA CYS A 75 -2.51 2.86 14.64
C CYS A 75 -3.43 3.16 13.47
N ASN A 76 -4.75 2.97 13.62
CA ASN A 76 -5.74 3.34 12.61
C ASN A 76 -5.74 4.84 12.28
N TYR A 77 -5.62 5.69 13.30
CA TYR A 77 -5.56 7.13 13.11
C TYR A 77 -4.34 7.53 12.27
N ARG A 78 -3.15 7.02 12.61
CA ARG A 78 -1.93 7.31 11.85
C ARG A 78 -1.97 6.72 10.44
N PHE A 79 -2.47 5.50 10.30
CA PHE A 79 -2.67 4.89 9.00
C PHE A 79 -3.60 5.74 8.12
N ASN A 80 -4.72 6.22 8.66
CA ASN A 80 -5.62 7.09 7.91
C ASN A 80 -4.95 8.38 7.48
N GLN A 81 -4.24 9.06 8.40
CA GLN A 81 -3.51 10.29 8.09
C GLN A 81 -2.47 10.10 6.97
N THR A 82 -1.72 8.99 7.00
CA THR A 82 -0.60 8.77 6.07
C THR A 82 -1.03 8.11 4.76
N ILE A 83 -2.13 7.34 4.74
CA ILE A 83 -2.53 6.52 3.58
C ILE A 83 -3.88 6.92 3.01
N ASN A 84 -4.89 7.18 3.84
CA ASN A 84 -6.26 7.43 3.36
C ASN A 84 -6.57 8.91 3.14
N GLU A 85 -5.94 9.77 3.92
CA GLU A 85 -6.14 11.24 3.93
C GLU A 85 -4.88 11.98 3.44
N ALA A 86 -3.91 11.23 2.91
CA ALA A 86 -2.72 11.82 2.31
C ALA A 86 -3.07 12.68 1.10
N PRO A 87 -2.26 13.71 0.79
CA PRO A 87 -2.47 14.55 -0.39
C PRO A 87 -2.31 13.78 -1.71
N SER A 88 -1.66 12.60 -1.68
CA SER A 88 -1.47 11.73 -2.83
C SER A 88 -1.66 10.26 -2.47
N ASP A 89 -2.14 9.46 -3.43
CA ASP A 89 -2.27 8.00 -3.31
C ASP A 89 -0.97 7.25 -3.70
N ILE A 90 0.19 7.90 -3.56
CA ILE A 90 1.48 7.38 -4.06
C ILE A 90 1.84 6.03 -3.43
N PHE A 91 1.64 5.86 -2.12
CA PHE A 91 2.01 4.63 -1.41
C PHE A 91 1.20 3.42 -1.88
N VAL A 92 -0.12 3.58 -1.99
CA VAL A 92 -1.03 2.52 -2.45
C VAL A 92 -0.78 2.22 -3.94
N THR A 93 -0.55 3.26 -4.74
CA THR A 93 -0.26 3.11 -6.17
C THR A 93 1.07 2.42 -6.42
N ALA A 94 2.14 2.84 -5.73
CA ALA A 94 3.46 2.21 -5.85
C ALA A 94 3.40 0.74 -5.43
N PHE A 95 2.69 0.42 -4.34
CA PHE A 95 2.47 -0.96 -3.92
C PHE A 95 1.72 -1.79 -4.97
N PHE A 96 0.67 -1.23 -5.58
CA PHE A 96 -0.08 -1.88 -6.66
C PHE A 96 0.76 -2.15 -7.90
N LEU A 97 1.65 -1.22 -8.28
CA LEU A 97 2.54 -1.35 -9.44
C LEU A 97 3.70 -2.34 -9.24
N VAL A 98 3.83 -2.94 -8.05
CA VAL A 98 4.69 -4.11 -7.85
C VAL A 98 3.93 -5.35 -8.35
N PRO A 99 4.42 -6.06 -9.39
CA PRO A 99 3.66 -7.17 -10.00
C PRO A 99 3.25 -8.27 -9.03
N ALA A 100 4.10 -8.55 -8.02
CA ALA A 100 3.80 -9.52 -6.97
C ALA A 100 2.63 -9.12 -6.06
N ASN A 101 2.34 -7.83 -5.95
CA ASN A 101 1.37 -7.26 -5.00
C ASN A 101 0.05 -6.87 -5.66
N ARG A 102 0.01 -6.84 -6.99
CA ARG A 102 -1.15 -6.49 -7.81
C ARG A 102 -2.46 -7.19 -7.41
N ASN A 103 -2.36 -8.47 -7.06
CA ASN A 103 -3.50 -9.32 -6.68
C ASN A 103 -3.62 -9.48 -5.16
N ALA A 104 -2.89 -8.70 -4.36
CA ALA A 104 -2.91 -8.84 -2.91
C ALA A 104 -4.29 -8.52 -2.34
N ASP A 105 -4.81 -9.40 -1.48
CA ASP A 105 -6.14 -9.22 -0.87
C ASP A 105 -6.24 -7.93 -0.04
N ILE A 106 -5.11 -7.39 0.42
CA ILE A 106 -5.07 -6.10 1.12
C ILE A 106 -5.54 -4.92 0.26
N LEU A 107 -5.42 -5.00 -1.07
CA LEU A 107 -5.93 -3.95 -1.96
C LEU A 107 -7.47 -3.93 -1.98
N LYS A 108 -8.11 -5.03 -1.61
CA LYS A 108 -9.57 -5.13 -1.40
C LYS A 108 -9.98 -4.46 -0.09
N HIS A 109 -9.12 -4.51 0.92
CA HIS A 109 -9.38 -3.98 2.26
C HIS A 109 -8.12 -3.32 2.84
N ILE A 110 -7.86 -2.08 2.41
CA ILE A 110 -6.60 -1.33 2.67
C ILE A 110 -6.21 -1.29 4.16
N ASN A 111 -7.18 -1.31 5.09
CA ASN A 111 -6.92 -1.22 6.52
C ASN A 111 -7.33 -2.50 7.27
N LEU A 112 -6.34 -3.25 7.76
CA LEU A 112 -6.50 -4.51 8.49
C LEU A 112 -7.12 -4.33 9.88
N LEU A 113 -6.91 -3.17 10.51
CA LEU A 113 -7.41 -2.85 11.85
C LEU A 113 -8.74 -2.07 11.81
N SER A 114 -9.29 -1.84 10.61
CA SER A 114 -10.59 -1.21 10.45
C SER A 114 -11.68 -2.11 11.01
N ILE A 115 -12.51 -1.57 11.89
CA ILE A 115 -13.71 -2.27 12.32
C ILE A 115 -14.67 -2.24 11.14
N ALA A 116 -15.10 -3.42 10.67
CA ALA A 116 -16.19 -3.50 9.71
C ALA A 116 -17.40 -2.77 10.30
N PRO A 117 -18.01 -1.80 9.58
CA PRO A 117 -19.15 -1.07 10.12
C PRO A 117 -20.25 -2.06 10.52
N ILE A 118 -20.67 -1.99 11.79
CA ILE A 118 -21.79 -2.79 12.29
C ILE A 118 -23.04 -2.29 11.56
N ARG A 119 -23.50 -3.06 10.58
CA ARG A 119 -24.81 -2.83 9.97
C ARG A 119 -25.86 -3.22 11.02
N ILE A 120 -26.40 -2.22 11.71
CA ILE A 120 -27.58 -2.43 12.54
C ILE A 120 -28.73 -2.65 11.56
N HIS A 121 -29.07 -3.93 11.33
CA HIS A 121 -30.30 -4.29 10.64
C HIS A 121 -31.46 -3.92 11.56
N ARG A 122 -32.13 -2.80 11.25
CA ARG A 122 -33.52 -2.62 11.68
C ARG A 122 -34.33 -3.55 10.78
N ASP A 123 -34.81 -4.65 11.35
CA ASP A 123 -35.65 -5.62 10.65
C ASP A 123 -36.86 -4.91 10.04
N THR A 124 -36.73 -4.62 8.74
CA THR A 124 -37.86 -4.44 7.85
C THR A 124 -37.63 -5.44 6.74
N ILE A 125 -38.41 -6.51 6.81
CA ILE A 125 -38.60 -7.61 5.86
C ILE A 125 -38.06 -7.29 4.45
N SER A 126 -36.93 -7.88 4.09
CA SER A 126 -36.73 -8.66 2.86
C SER A 126 -35.25 -8.99 2.69
N GLY A 127 -34.97 -10.27 2.47
CA GLY A 127 -33.63 -10.79 2.30
C GLY A 127 -32.95 -10.23 1.06
N VAL A 128 -31.80 -9.59 1.26
CA VAL A 128 -30.72 -9.51 0.27
C VAL A 128 -29.41 -9.66 1.02
N ALA A 129 -28.81 -10.84 0.88
CA ALA A 129 -27.50 -11.13 1.43
C ALA A 129 -26.43 -10.23 0.78
N SER A 130 -25.66 -9.58 1.65
CA SER A 130 -24.32 -8.99 1.49
C SER A 130 -23.70 -8.91 0.07
N VAL A 131 -23.77 -7.72 -0.54
CA VAL A 131 -22.87 -7.29 -1.64
C VAL A 131 -21.94 -6.20 -1.10
N SER A 132 -20.94 -6.55 -0.28
CA SER A 132 -19.96 -5.55 0.20
C SER A 132 -18.50 -5.88 -0.11
N ILE A 133 -18.22 -7.02 -0.74
CA ILE A 133 -16.85 -7.46 -1.04
C ILE A 133 -16.39 -6.92 -2.42
N ASP A 134 -17.27 -6.79 -3.41
CA ASP A 134 -16.88 -6.27 -4.74
C ASP A 134 -16.73 -4.75 -4.82
N ALA A 135 -17.43 -4.00 -3.96
CA ALA A 135 -17.41 -2.54 -4.01
C ALA A 135 -16.05 -1.92 -3.63
N ASN A 136 -15.30 -2.58 -2.73
CA ASN A 136 -14.02 -2.03 -2.27
C ASN A 136 -12.87 -2.27 -3.26
N ASN A 137 -12.86 -3.39 -3.99
CA ASN A 137 -11.86 -3.64 -5.05
C ASN A 137 -11.89 -2.51 -6.08
N ASN A 138 -13.11 -2.10 -6.44
CA ASN A 138 -13.32 -1.01 -7.37
C ASN A 138 -12.90 0.35 -6.78
N ARG A 139 -13.12 0.56 -5.47
CA ARG A 139 -12.74 1.81 -4.80
C ARG A 139 -11.23 2.04 -4.74
N THR A 140 -10.46 1.01 -4.39
CA THR A 140 -8.99 1.12 -4.35
C THR A 140 -8.42 1.33 -5.75
N LEU A 141 -8.88 0.54 -6.72
CA LEU A 141 -8.45 0.68 -8.11
C LEU A 141 -8.82 2.06 -8.68
N LEU A 142 -9.99 2.60 -8.31
CA LEU A 142 -10.40 3.94 -8.69
C LEU A 142 -9.50 5.03 -8.09
N ARG A 143 -9.05 4.88 -6.83
CA ARG A 143 -8.08 5.81 -6.21
C ARG A 143 -6.76 5.79 -6.97
N ILE A 144 -6.24 4.59 -7.23
CA ILE A 144 -5.01 4.38 -8.00
C ILE A 144 -5.13 5.01 -9.40
N GLY A 145 -6.21 4.72 -10.11
CA GLY A 145 -6.46 5.25 -11.46
C GLY A 145 -6.55 6.78 -11.47
N LYS A 146 -7.28 7.38 -10.52
CA LYS A 146 -7.33 8.85 -10.37
C LYS A 146 -5.95 9.46 -10.15
N PHE A 147 -5.14 8.84 -9.30
CA PHE A 147 -3.78 9.30 -9.05
C PHE A 147 -2.91 9.19 -10.30
N LEU A 148 -2.90 8.05 -11.00
CA LEU A 148 -2.14 7.88 -12.24
C LEU A 148 -2.58 8.86 -13.33
N VAL A 149 -3.88 9.11 -13.49
CA VAL A 149 -4.39 10.15 -14.40
C VAL A 149 -3.92 11.54 -14.00
N SER A 150 -3.92 11.87 -12.70
CA SER A 150 -3.41 13.16 -12.23
C SER A 150 -1.92 13.35 -12.51
N GLN A 151 -1.12 12.27 -12.40
CA GLN A 151 0.29 12.27 -12.75
C GLN A 151 0.47 12.42 -14.26
N LEU A 152 -0.30 11.70 -15.08
CA LEU A 152 -0.26 11.84 -16.55
C LEU A 152 -0.57 13.29 -16.97
N GLN A 153 -1.58 13.91 -16.36
CA GLN A 153 -1.91 15.31 -16.62
C GLN A 153 -0.80 16.27 -16.20
N PHE A 154 -0.04 15.95 -15.16
CA PHE A 154 1.11 16.75 -14.73
C PHE A 154 2.24 16.65 -15.76
N GLU A 155 2.59 15.45 -16.20
CA GLU A 155 3.63 15.21 -17.22
C GLU A 155 3.33 15.94 -18.54
N TYR A 156 2.08 15.92 -19.00
CA TYR A 156 1.69 16.67 -20.21
C TYR A 156 1.72 18.19 -20.03
N LYS A 157 1.62 18.70 -18.80
CA LYS A 157 1.71 20.12 -18.50
C LYS A 157 3.14 20.60 -18.27
N SER A 158 4.00 19.76 -17.71
CA SER A 158 5.39 20.11 -17.40
C SER A 158 6.26 20.26 -18.65
N LYS A 159 5.85 19.68 -19.79
CA LYS A 159 6.60 19.69 -21.07
C LYS A 159 8.04 19.17 -20.92
N ASP A 160 8.29 18.29 -19.96
CA ASP A 160 9.56 17.57 -19.87
C ASP A 160 9.74 16.60 -21.05
N ASP A 161 10.89 15.96 -21.21
CA ASP A 161 11.10 14.88 -22.18
C ASP A 161 10.76 13.50 -21.55
N SER A 162 9.56 13.35 -20.97
CA SER A 162 9.04 12.03 -20.59
C SER A 162 8.85 11.08 -21.80
N PRO A 163 8.96 9.76 -21.59
CA PRO A 163 8.75 8.77 -22.67
C PRO A 163 7.33 8.75 -23.25
N ILE A 164 6.37 9.50 -22.67
CA ILE A 164 4.96 9.53 -23.08
C ILE A 164 4.70 10.63 -24.13
N HIS A 165 5.66 11.51 -24.46
CA HIS A 165 5.46 12.70 -25.32
C HIS A 165 5.25 12.45 -26.82
N GLY A 166 5.19 11.18 -27.26
CA GLY A 166 4.83 10.84 -28.64
C GLY A 166 3.31 10.69 -28.89
N LEU A 167 2.50 10.61 -27.84
CA LEU A 167 1.07 10.33 -27.93
C LEU A 167 0.21 11.57 -27.71
N ASP A 168 -0.91 11.65 -28.44
CA ASP A 168 -1.97 12.60 -28.15
C ASP A 168 -2.53 12.36 -26.73
N ALA A 169 -2.89 13.44 -26.03
CA ALA A 169 -3.29 13.38 -24.62
C ALA A 169 -4.56 12.54 -24.40
N ASP A 170 -5.54 12.61 -25.31
CA ASP A 170 -6.78 11.84 -25.20
C ASP A 170 -6.52 10.36 -25.47
N LEU A 171 -5.63 10.07 -26.42
CA LEU A 171 -5.18 8.71 -26.71
C LEU A 171 -4.41 8.11 -25.53
N ALA A 172 -3.48 8.85 -24.92
CA ALA A 172 -2.72 8.41 -23.76
C ALA A 172 -3.62 8.15 -22.55
N LEU A 173 -4.63 9.00 -22.31
CA LEU A 173 -5.62 8.78 -21.25
C LEU A 173 -6.44 7.51 -21.49
N THR A 174 -6.88 7.28 -22.73
CA THR A 174 -7.64 6.08 -23.11
C THR A 174 -6.80 4.82 -22.88
N LYS A 175 -5.57 4.82 -23.41
CA LYS A 175 -4.59 3.74 -23.20
C LYS A 175 -4.33 3.49 -21.72
N LEU A 176 -4.09 4.52 -20.92
CA LEU A 176 -3.82 4.36 -19.48
C LEU A 176 -4.97 3.66 -18.77
N ASN A 177 -6.22 4.04 -19.04
CA ASN A 177 -7.38 3.40 -18.42
C ASN A 177 -7.50 1.92 -18.79
N GLU A 178 -7.30 1.58 -20.06
CA GLU A 178 -7.32 0.18 -20.53
C GLU A 178 -6.18 -0.62 -19.89
N GLN A 179 -4.96 -0.10 -19.93
CA GLN A 179 -3.77 -0.75 -19.40
C GLN A 179 -3.83 -0.97 -17.89
N ILE A 180 -4.41 -0.05 -17.11
CA ILE A 180 -4.63 -0.25 -15.66
C ILE A 180 -5.56 -1.45 -15.41
N VAL A 181 -6.63 -1.56 -16.20
CA VAL A 181 -7.60 -2.67 -16.08
C VAL A 181 -6.95 -3.99 -16.48
N ASP A 182 -6.21 -4.01 -17.58
CA ASP A 182 -5.52 -5.19 -18.07
C ASP A 182 -4.41 -5.62 -17.12
N TYR A 183 -3.66 -4.67 -16.57
CA TYR A 183 -2.69 -4.94 -15.52
C TYR A 183 -3.40 -5.54 -14.31
N ALA A 184 -4.43 -4.89 -13.76
CA ALA A 184 -5.17 -5.40 -12.60
C ALA A 184 -5.71 -6.84 -12.79
N LYS A 185 -6.13 -7.18 -14.01
CA LYS A 185 -6.60 -8.54 -14.36
C LYS A 185 -5.47 -9.54 -14.58
N GLY A 186 -4.23 -9.07 -14.74
CA GLY A 186 -3.12 -9.87 -15.22
C GLY A 186 -3.36 -10.39 -16.63
N ALA A 187 -3.95 -9.56 -17.49
CA ALA A 187 -4.07 -9.83 -18.91
C ALA A 187 -2.72 -9.62 -19.61
N TRP A 188 -2.59 -10.11 -20.85
CA TRP A 188 -1.40 -9.89 -21.66
C TRP A 188 -1.20 -8.39 -21.95
N PRO A 189 0.02 -7.83 -21.85
CA PRO A 189 1.30 -8.50 -21.66
C PRO A 189 1.71 -8.64 -20.19
N PHE A 190 0.91 -8.16 -19.25
CA PHE A 190 1.19 -8.16 -17.80
C PHE A 190 1.07 -9.52 -17.10
N ASN A 191 0.77 -10.58 -17.85
CA ASN A 191 0.72 -11.96 -17.38
C ASN A 191 2.09 -12.66 -17.38
N CYS A 192 3.14 -12.02 -17.89
CA CYS A 192 4.50 -12.57 -17.87
C CYS A 192 4.99 -12.86 -16.44
N ALA A 193 5.80 -13.93 -16.32
CA ALA A 193 6.30 -14.38 -15.03
C ALA A 193 7.24 -13.34 -14.39
N PHE A 194 6.83 -12.81 -13.23
CA PHE A 194 7.67 -11.97 -12.41
C PHE A 194 8.57 -12.85 -11.52
N THR A 195 9.81 -13.04 -11.93
CA THR A 195 10.75 -13.98 -11.30
C THR A 195 11.62 -13.36 -10.21
N ASP A 196 11.84 -12.05 -10.25
CA ASP A 196 12.73 -11.34 -9.32
C ASP A 196 12.06 -10.14 -8.65
N LYS A 197 11.64 -10.33 -7.39
CA LYS A 197 11.07 -9.28 -6.56
C LYS A 197 12.02 -8.10 -6.33
N ALA A 198 13.34 -8.33 -6.38
CA ALA A 198 14.32 -7.28 -6.20
C ALA A 198 14.40 -6.35 -7.41
N ASN A 199 13.86 -6.75 -8.58
CA ASN A 199 14.02 -6.00 -9.81
C ASN A 199 12.69 -5.72 -10.54
N VAL A 200 11.77 -5.05 -9.84
CA VAL A 200 10.55 -4.49 -10.44
C VAL A 200 10.87 -3.57 -11.64
N ALA A 201 12.06 -2.96 -11.70
CA ALA A 201 12.41 -2.02 -12.77
C ALA A 201 12.68 -2.77 -14.08
N LYS A 202 13.35 -3.92 -13.96
CA LYS A 202 13.56 -4.84 -15.08
C LYS A 202 12.22 -5.35 -15.62
N TYR A 203 11.28 -5.72 -14.75
CA TYR A 203 9.92 -6.11 -15.19
C TYR A 203 9.29 -5.04 -16.08
N TRP A 204 9.24 -3.78 -15.63
CA TRP A 204 8.63 -2.72 -16.42
C TRP A 204 9.41 -2.38 -17.70
N ARG A 205 10.74 -2.53 -17.71
CA ARG A 205 11.56 -2.34 -18.92
C ARG A 205 11.20 -3.30 -20.04
N GLU A 206 10.85 -4.53 -19.72
CA GLU A 206 10.51 -5.55 -20.72
C GLU A 206 9.24 -5.18 -21.51
N PHE A 207 8.42 -4.23 -21.02
CA PHE A 207 7.18 -3.80 -21.65
C PHE A 207 7.26 -2.45 -22.37
N LEU A 208 8.42 -1.80 -22.41
CA LEU A 208 8.59 -0.49 -23.05
C LEU A 208 8.23 -0.52 -24.55
N ASP A 209 8.52 -1.62 -25.23
CA ASP A 209 8.29 -1.78 -26.67
C ASP A 209 6.86 -2.28 -27.00
N TYR A 210 6.00 -2.50 -26.01
CA TYR A 210 4.64 -3.01 -26.20
C TYR A 210 3.63 -1.86 -26.24
N ASP A 211 2.98 -1.68 -27.39
CA ASP A 211 1.99 -0.61 -27.62
C ASP A 211 0.77 -0.68 -26.66
N ASN A 212 0.51 -1.85 -26.08
CA ASN A 212 -0.54 -2.07 -25.10
C ASN A 212 -0.03 -2.07 -23.64
N ALA A 213 1.17 -1.56 -23.38
CA ALA A 213 1.70 -1.36 -22.03
C ALA A 213 2.54 -0.08 -21.86
N ASP A 214 2.98 0.53 -22.95
CA ASP A 214 3.79 1.75 -23.03
C ASP A 214 3.43 2.87 -22.03
N VAL A 215 2.17 3.27 -21.95
CA VAL A 215 1.72 4.39 -21.10
C VAL A 215 1.82 4.01 -19.62
N LEU A 216 1.31 2.86 -19.21
CA LEU A 216 1.35 2.40 -17.83
C LEU A 216 2.80 2.13 -17.39
N VAL A 217 3.65 1.62 -18.29
CA VAL A 217 5.09 1.48 -18.05
C VAL A 217 5.70 2.85 -17.78
N GLY A 218 5.44 3.84 -18.63
CA GLY A 218 5.89 5.22 -18.42
C GLY A 218 5.44 5.77 -17.07
N MET A 219 4.18 5.56 -16.70
CA MET A 219 3.66 5.97 -15.39
C MET A 219 4.32 5.24 -14.22
N ALA A 220 4.62 3.94 -14.36
CA ALA A 220 5.31 3.16 -13.35
C ALA A 220 6.76 3.65 -13.14
N TRP A 221 7.41 4.07 -14.23
CA TRP A 221 8.71 4.72 -14.19
C TRP A 221 8.66 6.09 -13.51
N VAL A 222 7.72 6.95 -13.90
CA VAL A 222 7.53 8.29 -13.31
C VAL A 222 7.24 8.19 -11.81
N THR A 223 6.33 7.29 -11.41
CA THR A 223 6.00 7.04 -9.99
C THR A 223 7.23 6.58 -9.20
N ARG A 224 8.20 5.94 -9.85
CA ARG A 224 9.49 5.57 -9.26
C ARG A 224 10.55 6.66 -9.32
N GLY A 225 10.59 7.46 -10.39
CA GLY A 225 11.50 8.59 -10.56
C GLY A 225 11.26 9.67 -9.51
N TYR A 226 9.99 9.96 -9.19
CA TYR A 226 9.63 10.82 -8.06
C TYR A 226 10.10 10.29 -6.70
N LEU A 227 10.44 9.00 -6.59
CA LEU A 227 11.00 8.37 -5.39
C LEU A 227 12.54 8.30 -5.44
N ALA A 228 13.12 8.30 -6.65
CA ALA A 228 14.56 8.36 -6.89
C ALA A 228 15.09 9.80 -7.00
N GLY A 229 14.31 10.83 -6.63
CA GLY A 229 14.77 12.22 -6.53
C GLY A 229 15.89 12.48 -5.49
N PHE A 230 16.45 11.42 -4.90
CA PHE A 230 17.70 11.42 -4.14
C PHE A 230 18.88 10.74 -4.87
N GLU A 231 18.67 10.15 -6.05
CA GLU A 231 19.66 9.41 -6.85
C GLU A 231 19.61 9.80 -8.34
N TYR A 232 19.66 11.10 -8.62
CA TYR A 232 20.17 11.59 -9.91
C TYR A 232 21.37 12.51 -9.67
N SER A 233 22.46 11.91 -9.17
CA SER A 233 23.81 12.30 -9.53
C SER A 233 24.51 11.04 -10.03
N GLU A 234 25.13 11.13 -11.20
CA GLU A 234 25.82 10.07 -11.95
C GLU A 234 24.95 9.28 -12.94
N VAL A 235 24.71 9.89 -14.11
CA VAL A 235 25.41 9.49 -15.35
C VAL A 235 25.90 10.75 -16.05
#